data_AF-A0A355ATY7-F1
#
_entry.id   AF-A0A355ATY7-F1
#
_cell.length_a   1.000
_cell.length_b   1.000
_cell.length_c   1.000
_cell.angle_alpha   90.00
_cell.angle_beta   90.00
_cell.angle_gamma   90.00
#
_symmetry.space_group_name_H-M   'P 1'
#
loop_
_entity.id
_entity.type
_entity.pdbx_description
1 polymer ?
#
loop_
_entity_poly.entity_id
_entity_poly.type
_entity_poly.pdbx_seq_one_letter_code
_entity_poly.pdbx_strand_id
1 'polypeptide(L)'
;DLKDFTIVLDCAHGAAYEVGPKLLNKLGAEVVLAGALPDGKNINDECGSVHPQHISELVKKHNADLGIALDGDADRVVLADASGKIVDGDGILYVLGVYGQRNLQVADGIVGTVMSNLGLELACQERGIAFERSSVGDRHVLEKMYANSWTLGGEASGHIIQLDKSTTGDGLLTAISVLEVMHSTGRTLAELVSSMQIYPQSMINVPINGSVSAAIVLGDETVINAVREVESVLDCNGRVVLRPSGTEPVIRVMVEGVDAEQVETLVEQLTMAVVSSSAKH
;
A
#
# COMPACT_ATOMS: atom_id res chain seq x y z
N ASP A 1 -5.89 -25.50 4.99
CA ASP A 1 -6.55 -25.83 6.26
C ASP A 1 -6.09 -24.74 7.23
N LEU A 2 -7.00 -24.02 7.88
CA LEU A 2 -6.71 -22.86 8.74
C LEU A 2 -7.09 -23.11 10.21
N LYS A 3 -7.24 -24.36 10.64
CA LYS A 3 -7.68 -24.73 12.01
C LYS A 3 -6.89 -24.12 13.16
N ASP A 4 -5.63 -23.78 12.92
CA ASP A 4 -4.73 -23.24 13.95
C ASP A 4 -4.69 -21.71 13.93
N PHE A 5 -5.52 -21.05 13.11
CA PHE A 5 -5.58 -19.59 13.02
C PHE A 5 -6.80 -19.03 13.73
N THR A 6 -6.56 -18.11 14.66
CA THR A 6 -7.53 -17.15 15.16
C THR A 6 -7.40 -15.85 14.37
N ILE A 7 -8.47 -15.46 13.68
CA ILE A 7 -8.49 -14.33 12.76
C ILE A 7 -9.54 -13.33 13.20
N VAL A 8 -9.16 -12.07 13.39
CA VAL A 8 -10.13 -10.99 13.45
C VAL A 8 -10.47 -10.55 12.03
N LEU A 9 -11.75 -10.53 11.66
CA LEU A 9 -12.22 -10.07 10.36
C LEU A 9 -13.12 -8.85 10.55
N ASP A 10 -12.65 -7.69 10.09
CA ASP A 10 -13.43 -6.46 9.95
C ASP A 10 -13.96 -6.32 8.51
N CYS A 11 -15.27 -6.44 8.36
CA CYS A 11 -15.94 -6.36 7.06
C CYS A 11 -16.43 -4.95 6.69
N ALA A 12 -16.08 -3.92 7.47
CA ALA A 12 -16.43 -2.51 7.24
C ALA A 12 -17.94 -2.22 7.11
N HIS A 13 -18.79 -3.10 7.64
CA HIS A 13 -20.23 -3.14 7.40
C HIS A 13 -20.58 -3.14 5.90
N GLY A 14 -19.69 -3.71 5.08
CA GLY A 14 -19.73 -3.71 3.62
C GLY A 14 -20.12 -5.06 3.02
N ALA A 15 -19.85 -5.22 1.73
CA ALA A 15 -20.24 -6.36 0.90
C ALA A 15 -19.72 -7.71 1.41
N ALA A 16 -18.57 -7.72 2.09
CA ALA A 16 -17.94 -8.94 2.57
C ALA A 16 -18.58 -9.52 3.85
N TYR A 17 -19.51 -8.83 4.51
CA TYR A 17 -20.02 -9.19 5.84
C TYR A 17 -20.61 -10.62 5.93
N GLU A 18 -21.17 -11.14 4.83
CA GLU A 18 -21.65 -12.52 4.79
C GLU A 18 -20.61 -13.51 4.26
N VAL A 19 -19.91 -13.16 3.17
CA VAL A 19 -19.06 -14.10 2.43
C VAL A 19 -17.72 -14.33 3.13
N GLY A 20 -17.11 -13.29 3.71
CA GLY A 20 -15.85 -13.37 4.42
C GLY A 20 -15.89 -14.37 5.59
N PRO A 21 -16.85 -14.24 6.53
CA PRO A 21 -16.98 -15.18 7.65
C PRO A 21 -17.28 -16.60 7.19
N LYS A 22 -18.19 -16.78 6.22
CA LYS A 22 -18.53 -18.10 5.67
C LYS A 22 -17.30 -18.79 5.08
N LEU A 23 -16.46 -18.03 4.37
CA LEU A 23 -15.26 -18.55 3.73
C LEU A 23 -14.17 -18.96 4.75
N LEU A 24 -13.83 -18.08 5.69
CA LEU A 24 -12.80 -18.37 6.70
C LEU A 24 -13.21 -19.53 7.62
N ASN A 25 -14.48 -19.58 8.06
CA ASN A 25 -15.00 -20.70 8.85
C ASN A 25 -14.96 -22.01 8.05
N LYS A 26 -15.28 -21.98 6.75
CA LYS A 26 -15.19 -23.17 5.88
C LYS A 26 -13.75 -23.67 5.71
N LEU A 27 -12.77 -22.76 5.75
CA LEU A 27 -11.35 -23.09 5.73
C LEU A 27 -10.82 -23.57 7.10
N GLY A 28 -11.63 -23.45 8.16
CA GLY A 28 -11.36 -24.00 9.49
C GLY A 28 -10.88 -22.98 10.53
N ALA A 29 -10.71 -21.71 10.18
CA ALA A 29 -10.24 -20.69 11.10
C ALA A 29 -11.26 -20.38 12.21
N GLU A 30 -10.77 -20.02 13.39
CA GLU A 30 -11.57 -19.35 14.42
C GLU A 30 -11.69 -17.87 14.04
N VAL A 31 -12.92 -17.38 13.85
CA VAL A 31 -13.16 -16.02 13.34
C VAL A 31 -13.82 -15.14 14.39
N VAL A 32 -13.15 -14.05 14.76
CA VAL A 32 -13.71 -12.96 15.55
C VAL A 32 -14.20 -11.88 14.59
N LEU A 33 -15.51 -11.60 14.61
CA LEU A 33 -16.13 -10.67 13.68
C LEU A 33 -16.17 -9.24 14.21
N ALA A 34 -15.82 -8.31 13.33
CA ALA A 34 -15.99 -6.87 13.46
C ALA A 34 -16.59 -6.31 12.17
N GLY A 35 -17.27 -5.15 12.25
CA GLY A 35 -17.85 -4.53 11.07
C GLY A 35 -18.80 -5.46 10.28
N ALA A 36 -19.48 -6.40 10.93
CA ALA A 36 -20.23 -7.48 10.24
C ALA A 36 -21.76 -7.37 10.38
N LEU A 37 -22.26 -6.24 10.85
CA LEU A 37 -23.69 -5.97 11.07
C LEU A 37 -24.13 -4.71 10.31
N PRO A 38 -24.28 -4.78 8.97
CA PRO A 38 -24.69 -3.62 8.19
C PRO A 38 -26.13 -3.22 8.49
N ASP A 39 -26.39 -1.92 8.63
CA ASP A 39 -27.74 -1.34 8.80
C ASP A 39 -28.18 -0.47 7.60
N GLY A 40 -27.33 -0.40 6.57
CA GLY A 40 -27.50 0.44 5.39
C GLY A 40 -26.99 1.88 5.52
N LYS A 41 -26.42 2.24 6.68
CA LYS A 41 -25.87 3.58 6.96
C LYS A 41 -24.47 3.56 7.57
N ASN A 42 -24.07 2.46 8.21
CA ASN A 42 -22.82 2.32 8.95
C ASN A 42 -21.63 1.76 8.14
N ILE A 43 -21.70 1.77 6.80
CA ILE A 43 -20.58 1.32 5.95
C ILE A 43 -19.35 2.21 6.15
N ASN A 44 -18.19 1.60 6.39
CA ASN A 44 -16.90 2.25 6.69
C ASN A 44 -16.91 3.19 7.92
N ASP A 45 -17.92 3.11 8.78
CA ASP A 45 -18.03 4.00 9.95
C ASP A 45 -17.06 3.56 11.06
N GLU A 46 -15.94 4.27 11.21
CA GLU A 46 -14.86 3.99 12.17
C GLU A 46 -14.31 2.54 12.12
N CYS A 47 -14.45 1.87 10.98
CA CYS A 47 -14.03 0.49 10.75
C CYS A 47 -13.49 0.26 9.32
N GLY A 48 -13.01 -0.95 9.05
CA GLY A 48 -12.49 -1.36 7.75
C GLY A 48 -11.08 -0.88 7.46
N SER A 49 -10.63 -1.11 6.22
CA SER A 49 -9.26 -0.81 5.77
C SER A 49 -8.89 0.67 5.86
N VAL A 50 -9.89 1.57 5.83
CA VAL A 50 -9.74 3.02 6.00
C VAL A 50 -9.48 3.44 7.45
N HIS A 51 -9.88 2.61 8.43
CA HIS A 51 -9.69 2.83 9.86
C HIS A 51 -8.94 1.64 10.50
N PRO A 52 -7.70 1.35 10.07
CA PRO A 52 -7.01 0.11 10.42
C PRO A 52 -6.62 0.01 11.91
N GLN A 53 -6.67 1.12 12.66
CA GLN A 53 -6.46 1.11 14.11
C GLN A 53 -7.48 0.20 14.81
N HIS A 54 -8.72 0.15 14.30
CA HIS A 54 -9.78 -0.72 14.82
C HIS A 54 -9.36 -2.19 14.80
N ILE A 55 -8.86 -2.69 13.66
CA ILE A 55 -8.41 -4.08 13.55
C ILE A 55 -7.18 -4.36 14.42
N SER A 56 -6.25 -3.40 14.51
CA SER A 56 -5.06 -3.50 15.38
C SER A 56 -5.43 -3.71 16.85
N GLU A 57 -6.40 -2.95 17.36
CA GLU A 57 -6.86 -3.06 18.75
C GLU A 57 -7.54 -4.39 19.01
N LEU A 58 -8.38 -4.85 18.09
CA LEU A 58 -9.11 -6.10 18.22
C LEU A 58 -8.18 -7.32 18.20
N VAL A 59 -7.16 -7.33 17.35
CA VAL A 59 -6.19 -8.44 17.31
C VAL A 59 -5.51 -8.60 18.67
N LYS A 60 -5.05 -7.50 19.28
CA LYS A 60 -4.47 -7.51 20.63
C LYS A 60 -5.49 -7.94 21.68
N LYS A 61 -6.72 -7.43 21.62
CA LYS A 61 -7.79 -7.73 22.57
C LYS A 61 -8.15 -9.21 22.58
N HIS A 62 -8.15 -9.84 21.41
CA HIS A 62 -8.55 -11.23 21.23
C HIS A 62 -7.37 -12.21 21.21
N ASN A 63 -6.12 -11.72 21.32
CA ASN A 63 -4.90 -12.53 21.14
C ASN A 63 -4.94 -13.33 19.83
N ALA A 64 -5.43 -12.71 18.76
CA ALA A 64 -5.55 -13.34 17.45
C ALA A 64 -4.19 -13.39 16.74
N ASP A 65 -4.02 -14.32 15.80
CA ASP A 65 -2.79 -14.49 15.03
C ASP A 65 -2.62 -13.39 13.98
N LEU A 66 -3.74 -12.91 13.44
CA LEU A 66 -3.78 -11.76 12.54
C LEU A 66 -5.18 -11.11 12.50
N GLY A 67 -5.21 -9.90 11.95
CA GLY A 67 -6.42 -9.19 11.59
C GLY A 67 -6.50 -8.94 10.09
N ILE A 68 -7.72 -8.98 9.56
CA ILE A 68 -8.06 -8.68 8.17
C ILE A 68 -9.10 -7.55 8.21
N ALA A 69 -8.78 -6.40 7.64
CA ALA A 69 -9.71 -5.29 7.48
C ALA A 69 -9.97 -5.06 5.99
N LEU A 70 -11.21 -5.30 5.57
CA LEU A 70 -11.69 -5.03 4.22
C LEU A 70 -12.31 -3.63 4.15
N ASP A 71 -12.56 -3.11 2.96
CA ASP A 71 -13.43 -1.93 2.78
C ASP A 71 -14.85 -2.31 2.35
N GLY A 72 -15.66 -1.28 2.12
CA GLY A 72 -17.09 -1.38 1.88
C GLY A 72 -17.50 -2.32 0.73
N ASP A 73 -16.75 -2.38 -0.35
CA ASP A 73 -16.97 -3.28 -1.49
C ASP A 73 -15.92 -4.42 -1.58
N ALA A 74 -14.96 -4.44 -0.65
CA ALA A 74 -13.97 -5.49 -0.44
C ALA A 74 -12.98 -5.69 -1.60
N ASP A 75 -12.72 -4.65 -2.38
CA ASP A 75 -11.62 -4.64 -3.36
C ASP A 75 -10.26 -4.34 -2.69
N ARG A 76 -10.26 -3.83 -1.45
CA ARG A 76 -9.07 -3.55 -0.64
C ARG A 76 -8.98 -4.39 0.62
N VAL A 77 -7.74 -4.59 1.05
CA VAL A 77 -7.44 -5.20 2.34
C VAL A 77 -6.24 -4.53 3.01
N VAL A 78 -6.36 -4.31 4.32
CA VAL A 78 -5.25 -4.01 5.22
C VAL A 78 -5.18 -5.11 6.26
N LEU A 79 -3.96 -5.54 6.60
CA LEU A 79 -3.74 -6.59 7.59
C LEU A 79 -3.16 -6.00 8.88
N ALA A 80 -3.32 -6.73 9.97
CA ALA A 80 -2.62 -6.48 11.22
C ALA A 80 -1.98 -7.77 11.72
N ASP A 81 -0.72 -7.72 12.14
CA ASP A 81 -0.09 -8.88 12.80
C ASP A 81 -0.61 -9.08 14.23
N ALA A 82 -0.21 -10.17 14.87
CA ALA A 82 -0.60 -10.50 16.24
C ALA A 82 -0.26 -9.41 17.29
N SER A 83 0.71 -8.53 17.01
CA SER A 83 1.06 -7.40 17.87
C SER A 83 0.19 -6.16 17.63
N GLY A 84 -0.68 -6.20 16.62
CA GLY A 84 -1.48 -5.09 16.13
C GLY A 84 -0.70 -4.14 15.22
N LYS A 85 0.49 -4.52 14.72
CA LYS A 85 1.21 -3.71 13.74
C LYS A 85 0.51 -3.84 12.38
N ILE A 86 0.20 -2.70 11.77
CA ILE A 86 -0.45 -2.65 10.47
C ILE A 86 0.52 -3.07 9.36
N VAL A 87 0.01 -3.88 8.44
CA VAL A 87 0.64 -4.26 7.19
C VAL A 87 -0.26 -3.78 6.06
N ASP A 88 0.21 -2.76 5.35
CA ASP A 88 -0.49 -2.13 4.23
C ASP A 88 -0.31 -2.92 2.92
N GLY A 89 -0.80 -2.35 1.82
CA GLY A 89 -0.72 -2.98 0.50
C GLY A 89 0.72 -3.25 0.04
N ASP A 90 1.70 -2.41 0.39
CA ASP A 90 3.09 -2.66 -0.01
C ASP A 90 3.67 -3.85 0.76
N GLY A 91 3.39 -3.95 2.06
CA GLY A 91 3.74 -5.13 2.84
C GLY A 91 3.10 -6.41 2.30
N ILE A 92 1.84 -6.34 1.86
CA ILE A 92 1.14 -7.48 1.25
C ILE A 92 1.77 -7.86 -0.09
N LEU A 93 2.06 -6.89 -0.97
CA LEU A 93 2.76 -7.12 -2.23
C LEU A 93 4.11 -7.79 -2.01
N TYR A 94 4.87 -7.32 -1.02
CA TYR A 94 6.14 -7.93 -0.64
C TYR A 94 5.95 -9.39 -0.23
N VAL A 95 5.00 -9.69 0.66
CA VAL A 95 4.75 -11.06 1.12
C VAL A 95 4.39 -11.99 -0.04
N LEU A 96 3.45 -11.56 -0.89
CA LEU A 96 2.98 -12.37 -2.01
C LEU A 96 4.05 -12.54 -3.10
N GLY A 97 4.79 -11.48 -3.42
CA GLY A 97 5.83 -11.53 -4.45
C GLY A 97 7.06 -12.31 -4.01
N VAL A 98 7.44 -12.24 -2.74
CA VAL A 98 8.66 -12.90 -2.23
C VAL A 98 8.41 -14.33 -1.80
N TYR A 99 7.29 -14.61 -1.15
CA TYR A 99 7.02 -15.92 -0.55
C TYR A 99 5.89 -16.68 -1.24
N GLY A 100 5.01 -15.99 -1.98
CA GLY A 100 3.89 -16.60 -2.70
C GLY A 100 4.26 -17.20 -4.06
N GLN A 101 5.44 -16.89 -4.60
CA GLN A 101 5.87 -17.42 -5.89
C GLN A 101 6.23 -18.91 -5.81
N ARG A 102 5.43 -19.74 -6.48
CA ARG A 102 5.64 -21.20 -6.53
C ARG A 102 6.72 -21.64 -7.53
N ASN A 103 7.12 -20.77 -8.46
CA ASN A 103 8.13 -21.04 -9.49
C ASN A 103 9.09 -19.84 -9.64
N LEU A 104 10.18 -19.83 -8.86
CA LEU A 104 11.27 -18.85 -8.96
C LEU A 104 11.97 -18.82 -10.35
N GLN A 105 11.64 -19.75 -11.25
CA GLN A 105 12.17 -19.81 -12.62
C GLN A 105 11.40 -18.93 -13.62
N VAL A 106 10.20 -18.45 -13.25
CA VAL A 106 9.47 -17.44 -14.01
C VAL A 106 9.71 -16.12 -13.30
N ALA A 107 10.41 -15.19 -13.95
CA ALA A 107 10.65 -13.86 -13.41
C ALA A 107 9.35 -13.05 -13.43
N ASP A 108 8.44 -13.34 -12.50
CA ASP A 108 7.27 -12.51 -12.24
C ASP A 108 7.75 -11.32 -11.40
N GLY A 109 7.59 -10.12 -11.93
CA GLY A 109 7.81 -8.88 -11.19
C GLY A 109 6.57 -8.42 -10.44
N ILE A 110 6.73 -7.34 -9.69
CA ILE A 110 5.67 -6.69 -8.93
C ILE A 110 5.45 -5.29 -9.51
N VAL A 111 4.20 -4.95 -9.79
CA VAL A 111 3.83 -3.56 -10.12
C VAL A 111 3.33 -2.85 -8.86
N GLY A 112 4.04 -1.80 -8.44
CA GLY A 112 3.55 -0.83 -7.46
C GLY A 112 3.18 0.48 -8.14
N THR A 113 2.73 1.47 -7.38
CA THR A 113 2.58 2.84 -7.91
C THR A 113 3.76 3.71 -7.52
N VAL A 114 3.80 4.94 -8.04
CA VAL A 114 4.69 5.99 -7.52
C VAL A 114 4.49 6.25 -6.02
N MET A 115 3.38 5.82 -5.41
CA MET A 115 3.15 5.97 -3.97
C MET A 115 3.71 4.83 -3.13
N SER A 116 4.06 3.68 -3.74
CA SER A 116 4.63 2.57 -2.98
C SER A 116 5.94 2.98 -2.30
N ASN A 117 6.13 2.56 -1.06
CA ASN A 117 7.31 2.86 -0.27
C ASN A 117 8.59 2.37 -0.98
N LEU A 118 9.68 3.12 -0.84
CA LEU A 118 11.02 2.76 -1.35
C LEU A 118 11.46 1.39 -0.82
N GLY A 119 11.00 1.04 0.37
CA GLY A 119 11.29 -0.22 1.04
C GLY A 119 10.87 -1.44 0.25
N LEU A 120 9.72 -1.36 -0.43
CA LEU A 120 9.24 -2.44 -1.29
C LEU A 120 10.20 -2.66 -2.47
N GLU A 121 10.60 -1.57 -3.12
CA GLU A 121 11.48 -1.61 -4.29
C GLU A 121 12.87 -2.15 -3.93
N LEU A 122 13.47 -1.65 -2.85
CA LEU A 122 14.78 -2.12 -2.38
C LEU A 122 14.72 -3.59 -1.93
N ALA A 123 13.68 -4.00 -1.21
CA ALA A 123 13.52 -5.39 -0.80
C ALA A 123 13.29 -6.34 -1.99
N CYS A 124 12.60 -5.88 -3.05
CA CYS A 124 12.50 -6.62 -4.31
C CYS A 124 13.87 -6.77 -4.99
N GLN A 125 14.63 -5.68 -5.07
CA GLN A 125 15.96 -5.67 -5.67
C GLN A 125 16.92 -6.62 -4.95
N GLU A 126 16.94 -6.63 -3.61
CA GLU A 126 17.75 -7.55 -2.80
C GLU A 126 17.42 -9.02 -3.05
N ARG A 127 16.17 -9.31 -3.44
CA ARG A 127 15.70 -10.67 -3.75
C ARG A 127 15.75 -11.02 -5.24
N GLY A 128 16.22 -10.09 -6.09
CA GLY A 128 16.26 -10.28 -7.54
C GLY A 128 14.88 -10.30 -8.20
N ILE A 129 13.87 -9.71 -7.56
CA ILE A 129 12.51 -9.58 -8.08
C ILE A 129 12.41 -8.26 -8.83
N ALA A 130 11.90 -8.29 -10.06
CA ALA A 130 11.67 -7.06 -10.82
C ALA A 130 10.54 -6.25 -10.18
N PHE A 131 10.74 -4.93 -10.07
CA PHE A 131 9.74 -4.01 -9.56
C PHE A 131 9.52 -2.89 -10.57
N GLU A 132 8.27 -2.56 -10.86
CA GLU A 132 7.95 -1.43 -11.74
C GLU A 132 6.91 -0.51 -11.10
N ARG A 133 7.16 0.79 -11.21
CA ARG A 133 6.24 1.83 -10.74
C ARG A 133 5.31 2.28 -11.85
N SER A 134 4.03 2.25 -11.57
CA SER A 134 2.96 2.84 -12.38
C SER A 134 2.54 4.20 -11.83
N SER A 135 1.80 4.98 -12.64
CA SER A 135 1.07 6.14 -12.11
C SER A 135 0.00 5.69 -11.11
N VAL A 136 -0.45 6.59 -10.23
CA VAL A 136 -1.49 6.28 -9.23
C VAL A 136 -2.80 5.88 -9.92
N GLY A 137 -3.43 4.81 -9.45
CA GLY A 137 -4.68 4.27 -9.98
C GLY A 137 -4.55 2.85 -10.52
N ASP A 138 -5.47 1.98 -10.10
CA ASP A 138 -5.68 0.60 -10.53
C ASP A 138 -5.47 0.34 -12.03
N ARG A 139 -6.01 1.20 -12.91
CA ARG A 139 -5.87 1.08 -14.36
C ARG A 139 -4.40 1.09 -14.80
N HIS A 140 -3.60 1.97 -14.22
CA HIS A 140 -2.19 2.11 -14.58
C HIS A 140 -1.35 0.94 -14.07
N VAL A 141 -1.69 0.42 -12.90
CA VAL A 141 -1.11 -0.82 -12.38
C VAL A 141 -1.38 -1.95 -13.36
N LEU A 142 -2.65 -2.13 -13.75
CA LEU A 142 -3.08 -3.20 -14.64
C LEU A 142 -2.46 -3.09 -16.05
N GLU A 143 -2.35 -1.88 -16.61
CA GLU A 143 -1.67 -1.62 -17.89
C GLU A 143 -0.21 -2.09 -17.87
N LYS A 144 0.52 -1.81 -16.77
CA LYS A 144 1.92 -2.26 -16.59
C LYS A 144 2.02 -3.76 -16.39
N MET A 145 1.11 -4.36 -15.62
CA MET A 145 1.06 -5.82 -15.46
C MET A 145 0.90 -6.53 -16.80
N TYR A 146 -0.02 -6.07 -17.65
CA TYR A 146 -0.20 -6.61 -18.99
C TYR A 146 1.02 -6.39 -19.89
N ALA A 147 1.63 -5.19 -19.85
CA ALA A 147 2.81 -4.89 -20.66
C ALA A 147 3.99 -5.82 -20.34
N ASN A 148 4.16 -6.19 -19.07
CA ASN A 148 5.24 -7.07 -18.62
C ASN A 148 4.86 -8.55 -18.55
N SER A 149 3.59 -8.90 -18.80
CA SER A 149 3.05 -10.24 -18.54
C SER A 149 3.26 -10.71 -17.08
N TRP A 150 3.16 -9.78 -16.13
CA TRP A 150 3.26 -10.07 -14.69
C TRP A 150 1.88 -10.30 -14.08
N THR A 151 1.85 -11.09 -13.01
CA THR A 151 0.61 -11.53 -12.36
C THR A 151 0.29 -10.79 -11.06
N LEU A 152 1.26 -10.10 -10.45
CA LEU A 152 1.11 -9.41 -9.18
C LEU A 152 1.33 -7.89 -9.30
N GLY A 153 0.39 -7.12 -8.78
CA GLY A 153 0.53 -5.68 -8.67
C GLY A 153 -0.52 -5.08 -7.76
N GLY A 154 -0.34 -3.83 -7.35
CA GLY A 154 -1.31 -3.17 -6.49
C GLY A 154 -0.88 -1.80 -5.97
N GLU A 155 -1.65 -1.30 -5.02
CA GLU A 155 -1.45 -0.02 -4.36
C GLU A 155 -1.29 -0.20 -2.85
N ALA A 156 -0.55 0.71 -2.21
CA ALA A 156 -0.36 0.73 -0.75
C ALA A 156 -1.68 0.80 0.04
N SER A 157 -2.78 1.27 -0.58
CA SER A 157 -4.12 1.25 0.01
C SER A 157 -4.71 -0.15 0.21
N GLY A 158 -4.05 -1.19 -0.29
CA GLY A 158 -4.53 -2.57 -0.17
C GLY A 158 -5.33 -3.07 -1.38
N HIS A 159 -5.42 -2.29 -2.46
CA HIS A 159 -6.01 -2.76 -3.73
C HIS A 159 -4.96 -3.62 -4.45
N ILE A 160 -5.05 -4.94 -4.28
CA ILE A 160 -4.06 -5.90 -4.78
C ILE A 160 -4.67 -6.79 -5.86
N ILE A 161 -4.00 -6.88 -7.00
CA ILE A 161 -4.41 -7.61 -8.19
C ILE A 161 -3.51 -8.85 -8.33
N GLN A 162 -4.16 -10.02 -8.47
CA GLN A 162 -3.53 -11.31 -8.72
C GLN A 162 -4.12 -11.90 -10.01
N LEU A 163 -3.53 -11.60 -11.18
CA LEU A 163 -4.12 -11.90 -12.50
C LEU A 163 -4.24 -13.40 -12.82
N ASP A 164 -3.55 -14.26 -12.08
CA ASP A 164 -3.70 -15.71 -12.14
C ASP A 164 -4.98 -16.20 -11.43
N LYS A 165 -5.62 -15.35 -10.60
CA LYS A 165 -6.78 -15.70 -9.77
C LYS A 165 -8.00 -14.79 -9.98
N SER A 166 -7.81 -13.49 -10.21
CA SER A 166 -8.87 -12.48 -10.41
C SER A 166 -8.45 -11.45 -11.46
N THR A 167 -9.43 -10.78 -12.08
CA THR A 167 -9.19 -9.72 -13.08
C THR A 167 -9.14 -8.32 -12.50
N THR A 168 -9.35 -8.16 -11.20
CA THR A 168 -9.39 -6.88 -10.47
C THR A 168 -8.89 -7.05 -9.04
N GLY A 169 -8.75 -5.96 -8.29
CA GLY A 169 -8.48 -5.99 -6.86
C GLY A 169 -9.54 -6.77 -6.10
N ASP A 170 -9.08 -7.68 -5.23
CA ASP A 170 -9.96 -8.50 -4.39
C ASP A 170 -9.30 -8.67 -3.01
N GLY A 171 -9.81 -7.95 -2.02
CA GLY A 171 -9.23 -7.90 -0.68
C GLY A 171 -9.35 -9.24 0.05
N LEU A 172 -10.46 -9.95 -0.13
CA LEU A 172 -10.68 -11.25 0.53
C LEU A 172 -9.78 -12.34 -0.07
N LEU A 173 -9.67 -12.39 -1.40
CA LEU A 173 -8.74 -13.27 -2.11
C LEU A 173 -7.29 -12.98 -1.71
N THR A 174 -6.92 -11.71 -1.63
CA THR A 174 -5.59 -11.27 -1.24
C THR A 174 -5.27 -11.73 0.18
N ALA A 175 -6.20 -11.55 1.12
CA ALA A 175 -6.04 -12.03 2.50
C ALA A 175 -5.83 -13.55 2.57
N ILE A 176 -6.58 -14.32 1.77
CA ILE A 176 -6.41 -15.78 1.67
C ILE A 176 -5.05 -16.15 1.09
N SER A 177 -4.57 -15.42 0.08
CA SER A 177 -3.24 -15.65 -0.48
C SER A 177 -2.15 -15.41 0.57
N VAL A 178 -2.28 -14.39 1.43
CA VAL A 178 -1.34 -14.16 2.53
C VAL A 178 -1.43 -15.27 3.58
N LEU A 179 -2.63 -15.70 3.97
CA LEU A 179 -2.84 -16.82 4.88
C LEU A 179 -2.22 -18.12 4.34
N GLU A 180 -2.33 -18.36 3.03
CA GLU A 180 -1.71 -19.49 2.36
C GLU A 180 -0.18 -19.44 2.45
N VAL A 181 0.42 -18.25 2.29
CA VAL A 181 1.86 -18.04 2.51
C VAL A 181 2.23 -18.29 3.97
N MET A 182 1.49 -17.75 4.93
CA MET A 182 1.74 -17.98 6.37
C MET A 182 1.68 -19.47 6.71
N HIS A 183 0.64 -20.15 6.23
CA HIS A 183 0.47 -21.58 6.45
C HIS A 183 1.58 -22.43 5.80
N SER A 184 1.93 -22.16 4.54
CA SER A 184 2.94 -22.94 3.81
C SER A 184 4.37 -22.72 4.32
N THR A 185 4.67 -21.52 4.81
CA THR A 185 6.00 -21.19 5.35
C THR A 185 6.14 -21.49 6.85
N GLY A 186 5.02 -21.64 7.56
CA GLY A 186 4.98 -21.74 9.03
C GLY A 186 5.41 -20.46 9.73
N ARG A 187 5.42 -19.32 9.03
CA ARG A 187 5.85 -18.01 9.55
C ARG A 187 4.65 -17.13 9.86
N THR A 188 4.81 -16.33 10.89
CA THR A 188 3.87 -15.27 11.25
C THR A 188 3.91 -14.12 10.22
N LEU A 189 2.84 -13.31 10.20
CA LEU A 189 2.80 -12.13 9.33
C LEU A 189 3.97 -11.18 9.61
N ALA A 190 4.29 -10.96 10.89
CA ALA A 190 5.40 -10.13 11.34
C ALA A 190 6.76 -10.61 10.80
N GLU A 191 7.02 -11.92 10.84
CA GLU A 191 8.25 -12.51 10.30
C GLU A 191 8.34 -12.36 8.78
N LEU A 192 7.22 -12.53 8.07
CA LEU A 192 7.19 -12.41 6.62
C LEU A 192 7.53 -10.99 6.16
N VAL A 193 6.99 -9.96 6.83
CA VAL A 193 7.26 -8.55 6.47
C VAL A 193 8.56 -8.00 7.07
N SER A 194 9.20 -8.70 8.01
CA SER A 194 10.36 -8.21 8.77
C SER A 194 11.55 -7.74 7.93
N SER A 195 11.72 -8.29 6.72
CA SER A 195 12.82 -7.94 5.82
C SER A 195 12.52 -6.74 4.91
N MET A 196 11.29 -6.24 4.91
CA MET A 196 10.93 -5.02 4.20
C MET A 196 10.99 -3.85 5.19
N GLN A 197 11.99 -3.00 5.03
CA GLN A 197 12.10 -1.78 5.84
C GLN A 197 11.16 -0.71 5.31
N ILE A 198 10.33 -0.13 6.17
CA ILE A 198 9.52 1.04 5.81
C ILE A 198 10.39 2.28 5.96
N TYR A 199 10.64 2.98 4.85
CA TYR A 199 11.43 4.20 4.89
C TYR A 199 10.57 5.42 5.25
N PRO A 200 11.14 6.37 6.02
CA PRO A 200 10.53 7.67 6.26
C PRO A 200 10.10 8.35 4.96
N GLN A 201 8.87 8.85 4.96
CA GLN A 201 8.27 9.58 3.86
C GLN A 201 7.56 10.81 4.43
N SER A 202 7.82 11.98 3.84
CA SER A 202 7.12 13.21 4.17
C SER A 202 6.47 13.80 2.93
N MET A 203 5.24 14.30 3.08
CA MET A 203 4.45 14.86 1.99
C MET A 203 3.84 16.19 2.40
N ILE A 204 4.04 17.21 1.58
CA ILE A 204 3.44 18.54 1.71
C ILE A 204 2.60 18.85 0.48
N ASN A 205 1.35 19.25 0.70
CA ASN A 205 0.46 19.70 -0.36
C ASN A 205 0.59 21.21 -0.53
N VAL A 206 1.10 21.66 -1.68
CA VAL A 206 1.27 23.07 -2.02
C VAL A 206 0.07 23.54 -2.84
N PRO A 207 -0.77 24.45 -2.33
CA PRO A 207 -1.84 25.05 -3.11
C PRO A 207 -1.29 25.83 -4.29
N ILE A 208 -1.90 25.64 -5.46
CA ILE A 208 -1.62 26.44 -6.65
C ILE A 208 -2.81 27.35 -6.95
N ASN A 209 -2.51 28.57 -7.41
CA ASN A 209 -3.55 29.49 -7.86
C ASN A 209 -4.19 28.94 -9.13
N GLY A 210 -5.52 28.87 -9.20
CA GLY A 210 -6.26 28.26 -10.31
C GLY A 210 -6.04 28.91 -11.68
N SER A 211 -5.39 30.09 -11.74
CA SER A 211 -4.96 30.74 -12.98
C SER A 211 -3.68 30.14 -13.59
N VAL A 212 -2.89 29.38 -12.83
CA VAL A 212 -1.61 28.80 -13.26
C VAL A 212 -1.73 27.29 -13.33
N SER A 213 -1.38 26.71 -14.48
CA SER A 213 -1.35 25.25 -14.60
C SER A 213 -0.20 24.67 -13.79
N ALA A 214 -0.41 23.54 -13.10
CA ALA A 214 0.63 22.85 -12.35
C ALA A 214 1.86 22.51 -13.22
N ALA A 215 1.65 22.25 -14.51
CA ALA A 215 2.72 21.98 -15.47
C ALA A 215 3.69 23.16 -15.64
N ILE A 216 3.21 24.40 -15.52
CA ILE A 216 4.05 25.60 -15.59
C ILE A 216 4.95 25.69 -14.35
N VAL A 217 4.37 25.48 -13.16
CA VAL A 217 5.11 25.51 -11.89
C VAL A 217 6.17 24.41 -11.86
N LEU A 218 5.79 23.18 -12.23
CA LEU A 218 6.71 22.03 -12.28
C LEU A 218 7.80 22.17 -13.35
N GLY A 219 7.54 22.96 -14.40
CA GLY A 219 8.50 23.26 -15.46
C GLY A 219 9.41 24.47 -15.19
N ASP A 220 9.24 25.18 -14.07
CA ASP A 220 10.09 26.32 -13.72
C ASP A 220 11.50 25.84 -13.34
N GLU A 221 12.53 26.51 -13.85
CA GLU A 221 13.93 26.19 -13.56
C GLU A 221 14.23 26.15 -12.06
N THR A 222 13.54 26.96 -11.26
CA THR A 222 13.66 26.99 -9.80
C THR A 222 13.29 25.64 -9.18
N VAL A 223 12.19 25.05 -9.64
CA VAL A 223 11.72 23.74 -9.14
C VAL A 223 12.62 22.64 -9.66
N ILE A 224 12.96 22.66 -10.95
CA ILE A 224 13.83 21.65 -11.57
C ILE A 224 15.21 21.59 -10.88
N ASN A 225 15.81 22.73 -10.57
CA ASN A 225 17.09 22.78 -9.87
C ASN A 225 16.96 22.28 -8.43
N ALA A 226 15.92 22.69 -7.70
CA ALA A 226 15.67 22.19 -6.35
C ALA A 226 15.48 20.67 -6.32
N VAL A 227 14.77 20.09 -7.29
CA VAL A 227 14.63 18.63 -7.42
C VAL A 227 16.00 17.97 -7.59
N ARG A 228 16.82 18.47 -8.51
CA ARG A 228 18.16 17.91 -8.77
C ARG A 228 19.07 18.00 -7.55
N GLU A 229 19.01 19.09 -6.81
CA GLU A 229 19.78 19.26 -5.57
C GLU A 229 19.33 18.24 -4.52
N VAL A 230 18.02 18.09 -4.31
CA VAL A 230 17.47 17.12 -3.36
C VAL A 230 17.79 15.68 -3.78
N GLU A 231 17.61 15.33 -5.05
CA GLU A 231 17.97 14.01 -5.60
C GLU A 231 19.46 13.72 -5.45
N SER A 232 20.33 14.72 -5.65
CA SER A 232 21.78 14.56 -5.43
C SER A 232 22.16 14.33 -3.97
N VAL A 233 21.38 14.86 -3.02
CA VAL A 233 21.60 14.65 -1.58
C VAL A 233 21.10 13.26 -1.16
N LEU A 234 19.99 12.80 -1.74
CA LEU A 234 19.41 11.48 -1.46
C LEU A 234 20.19 10.34 -2.13
N ASP A 235 20.78 10.57 -3.30
CA ASP A 235 21.50 9.57 -4.11
C ASP A 235 20.68 8.27 -4.26
N CYS A 236 21.24 7.10 -3.94
CA CYS A 236 20.52 5.82 -3.96
C CYS A 236 19.68 5.55 -2.69
N ASN A 237 19.69 6.46 -1.72
CA ASN A 237 19.08 6.30 -0.40
C ASN A 237 17.73 7.02 -0.26
N GLY A 238 17.16 7.52 -1.36
CA GLY A 238 15.89 8.22 -1.34
C GLY A 238 15.39 8.62 -2.71
N ARG A 239 14.25 9.32 -2.72
CA ARG A 239 13.60 9.79 -3.94
C ARG A 239 12.69 10.98 -3.69
N VAL A 240 12.46 11.73 -4.77
CA VAL A 240 11.50 12.82 -4.84
C VAL A 240 10.31 12.39 -5.69
N VAL A 241 9.10 12.73 -5.26
CA VAL A 241 7.89 12.60 -6.08
C VAL A 241 7.16 13.94 -6.07
N LEU A 242 7.15 14.59 -7.23
CA LEU A 242 6.35 15.77 -7.49
C LEU A 242 5.23 15.43 -8.46
N ARG A 243 3.98 15.69 -8.05
CA ARG A 243 2.83 15.46 -8.92
C ARG A 243 1.70 16.44 -8.66
N PRO A 244 0.94 16.87 -9.68
CA PRO A 244 -0.33 17.54 -9.45
C PRO A 244 -1.35 16.57 -8.83
N SER A 245 -2.27 17.10 -8.03
CA SER A 245 -3.50 16.40 -7.67
C SER A 245 -4.49 16.43 -8.84
N GLY A 246 -5.18 15.32 -9.08
CA GLY A 246 -6.22 15.24 -10.12
C GLY A 246 -7.58 15.80 -9.66
N THR A 247 -7.78 15.92 -8.35
CA THR A 247 -9.05 16.33 -7.74
C THR A 247 -9.00 17.69 -7.08
N GLU A 248 -7.80 18.17 -6.73
CA GLU A 248 -7.59 19.39 -5.96
C GLU A 248 -6.56 20.29 -6.67
N PRO A 249 -6.66 21.63 -6.55
CA PRO A 249 -5.69 22.56 -7.12
C PRO A 249 -4.42 22.62 -6.25
N VAL A 250 -3.74 21.49 -6.09
CA VAL A 250 -2.51 21.38 -5.29
C VAL A 250 -1.44 20.59 -6.05
N ILE A 251 -0.17 20.92 -5.81
CA ILE A 251 0.98 20.09 -6.14
C ILE A 251 1.38 19.32 -4.89
N ARG A 252 1.48 18.00 -5.00
CA ARG A 252 1.95 17.12 -3.93
C ARG A 252 3.47 17.01 -4.05
N VAL A 253 4.15 17.47 -3.01
CA VAL A 253 5.60 17.38 -2.85
C VAL A 253 5.88 16.27 -1.85
N MET A 254 6.53 15.21 -2.29
CA MET A 254 6.87 14.08 -1.42
C MET A 254 8.35 13.77 -1.53
N VAL A 255 8.98 13.58 -0.37
CA VAL A 255 10.36 13.09 -0.25
C VAL A 255 10.35 11.84 0.60
N GLU A 256 11.14 10.86 0.20
CA GLU A 256 11.29 9.59 0.89
C GLU A 256 12.78 9.23 0.95
N GLY A 257 13.24 8.67 2.06
CA GLY A 257 14.65 8.30 2.22
C GLY A 257 14.96 7.64 3.57
N VAL A 258 16.22 7.26 3.75
CA VAL A 258 16.66 6.46 4.92
C VAL A 258 16.70 7.23 6.24
N ASP A 259 16.89 8.55 6.20
CA ASP A 259 17.00 9.41 7.38
C ASP A 259 15.80 10.34 7.49
N ALA A 260 15.05 10.24 8.61
CA ALA A 260 13.81 10.97 8.80
C ALA A 260 14.02 12.49 8.92
N GLU A 261 15.08 12.94 9.60
CA GLU A 261 15.38 14.37 9.78
C GLU A 261 15.80 15.01 8.45
N GLN A 262 16.58 14.26 7.66
CA GLN A 262 16.94 14.66 6.30
C GLN A 262 15.71 14.75 5.40
N VAL A 263 14.82 13.76 5.44
CA VAL A 263 13.57 13.76 4.65
C VAL A 263 12.69 14.97 4.97
N GLU A 264 12.51 15.30 6.25
CA GLU A 264 11.76 16.48 6.68
C GLU A 264 12.39 17.78 6.16
N THR A 265 13.71 17.92 6.30
CA THR A 265 14.43 19.11 5.83
C THR A 265 14.32 19.28 4.31
N LEU A 266 14.48 18.19 3.55
CA LEU A 266 14.47 18.21 2.09
C LEU A 266 13.07 18.48 1.52
N VAL A 267 12.01 17.94 2.13
CA VAL A 267 10.65 18.22 1.67
C VAL A 267 10.29 19.69 1.87
N GLU A 268 10.73 20.31 2.97
CA GLU A 268 10.52 21.73 3.23
C GLU A 268 11.28 22.61 2.22
N GLN A 269 12.56 22.28 1.95
CA GLN A 269 13.35 22.97 0.93
C GLN A 269 12.67 22.93 -0.44
N LEU A 270 12.23 21.75 -0.88
CA LEU A 270 11.58 21.58 -2.16
C LEU A 270 10.22 22.29 -2.21
N THR A 271 9.46 22.25 -1.11
CA THR A 271 8.19 22.95 -0.96
C THR A 271 8.37 24.46 -1.13
N MET A 272 9.40 25.06 -0.54
CA MET A 272 9.70 26.48 -0.71
C MET A 272 9.97 26.85 -2.18
N ALA A 273 10.67 26.00 -2.93
CA ALA A 273 10.91 26.22 -4.35
C ALA A 273 9.59 26.19 -5.17
N VAL A 274 8.69 25.25 -4.86
CA VAL A 274 7.37 25.15 -5.51
C VAL A 274 6.50 26.36 -5.16
N VAL A 275 6.48 26.81 -3.90
CA VAL A 275 5.75 28.01 -3.46
C VAL A 275 6.29 29.27 -4.15
N SER A 276 7.60 29.42 -4.21
CA SER A 276 8.25 30.56 -4.88
C SER A 276 7.89 30.60 -6.37
N SER A 277 7.94 29.45 -7.05
CA SER A 277 7.51 29.35 -8.44
C SER A 277 6.02 29.64 -8.62
N SER A 278 5.16 29.11 -7.75
CA SER A 278 3.71 29.37 -7.81
C SER A 278 3.35 30.84 -7.51
N ALA A 279 4.17 31.58 -6.77
CA ALA A 279 3.96 33.00 -6.52
C ALA A 279 4.47 33.91 -7.65
N LYS A 280 5.40 33.39 -8.46
CA LYS A 280 5.98 34.08 -9.62
C LYS A 280 5.04 34.10 -10.82
N HIS A 281 4.22 33.06 -10.98
CA HIS A 281 3.23 32.90 -12.06
C HIS A 281 1.83 33.27 -11.59
#